data_AF-A0A834I1L2-F1
#
_entry.id   AF-A0A834I1L2-F1
#
_cell.length_a   1.000
_cell.length_b   1.000
_cell.length_c   1.000
_cell.angle_alpha   90.00
_cell.angle_beta   90.00
_cell.angle_gamma   90.00
#
_symmetry.space_group_name_H-M   'P 1'
#
loop_
_entity.id
_entity.type
_entity.pdbx_description
1 polymer ?
#
loop_
_entity_poly.entity_id
_entity_poly.type
_entity_poly.pdbx_seq_one_letter_code
_entity_poly.pdbx_strand_id
1 'polypeptide(L)'
;MKFFKSRILSESQLRKLGEHQYSCQSVSICDKFLQPYWNWLVLRVPIWLAPNLLTIMGLIVNILTALLLVAYSPDAKQEAPWWTCALCALGLFIYQSLDAIDGKQARRTGSASPLGELFDHGCDSLSTVFVAVSACTAVQLGNYPAWMFFQCFCAMTLFYCAHWQTYVSGTLKFGKIDVTEAQITIMGILIVSALFGTQVWSVKFFSGTFFLWYLIPLSTFICGIWALYRSLVVVFTGGVGKNGSTVAVFEFTLGQILCTVFHLGYFAVLNDFKENLKRGGKGKNGSTVAIPTLDIEVKLLPMSGACLVYLMLAQANLSVILAGGVGKNGSTVAGTSVLSPVIPILLVVMPAFIIYKKSEQAIYETHPVLYILTFGLVAAKVTNRLVVAHMTKSEMQMWDYSLVGPALLFFNQYFNTFINEYVVLWLALIWVLLDLLVYCCRVCQEICAYLRIELFRIPYPGGPQRPYEPASLNEKNDEDMTTLLQNEDI
;
A
#
# COMPACT_ATOMS: atom_id res chain seq x y z
N MET A 1 -24.53 12.29 -19.61
CA MET A 1 -24.00 12.55 -18.26
C MET A 1 -24.84 11.90 -17.13
N LYS A 2 -25.43 10.70 -17.35
CA LYS A 2 -26.21 9.95 -16.34
C LYS A 2 -25.38 8.96 -15.49
N PHE A 3 -24.13 8.69 -15.86
CA PHE A 3 -23.21 7.81 -15.13
C PHE A 3 -22.74 8.34 -13.76
N PHE A 4 -23.03 9.61 -13.44
CA PHE A 4 -22.56 10.28 -12.22
C PHE A 4 -23.61 10.43 -11.11
N LYS A 5 -24.83 9.87 -11.28
CA LYS A 5 -25.94 10.02 -10.31
C LYS A 5 -26.00 8.94 -9.20
N SER A 6 -25.30 7.81 -9.35
CA SER A 6 -25.38 6.71 -8.36
C SER A 6 -24.48 6.99 -7.17
N ARG A 7 -25.03 7.03 -5.94
CA ARG A 7 -24.23 7.16 -4.69
C ARG A 7 -23.15 6.08 -4.60
N ILE A 8 -21.97 6.42 -4.08
CA ILE A 8 -20.89 5.46 -3.82
C ILE A 8 -21.17 4.70 -2.51
N LEU A 9 -21.61 5.43 -1.48
CA LEU A 9 -21.93 4.87 -0.18
C LEU A 9 -23.43 4.64 -0.05
N SER A 10 -23.82 3.44 0.39
CA SER A 10 -25.19 3.16 0.78
C SER A 10 -25.53 3.88 2.10
N GLU A 11 -26.82 4.10 2.34
CA GLU A 11 -27.28 4.72 3.60
C GLU A 11 -26.90 3.89 4.83
N SER A 12 -26.88 2.56 4.68
CA SER A 12 -26.42 1.65 5.73
C SER A 12 -24.95 1.85 6.08
N GLN A 13 -24.10 2.17 5.08
CA GLN A 13 -22.68 2.44 5.27
C GLN A 13 -22.48 3.81 5.93
N LEU A 14 -23.21 4.83 5.49
CA LEU A 14 -23.16 6.17 6.08
C LEU A 14 -23.57 6.15 7.56
N ARG A 15 -24.64 5.41 7.91
CA ARG A 15 -25.06 5.25 9.31
C ARG A 15 -23.96 4.63 10.17
N LYS A 16 -23.38 3.53 9.72
CA LYS A 16 -22.28 2.85 10.44
C LYS A 16 -21.02 3.71 10.55
N LEU A 17 -20.76 4.54 9.54
CA LEU A 17 -19.66 5.50 9.57
C LEU A 17 -19.90 6.61 10.60
N GLY A 18 -21.14 7.08 10.77
CA GLY A 18 -21.50 8.00 11.85
C GLY A 18 -21.32 7.42 13.26
N GLU A 19 -21.43 6.09 13.39
CA GLU A 19 -21.19 5.35 14.64
C GLU A 19 -19.70 5.01 14.86
N HIS A 20 -18.83 5.25 13.87
CA HIS A 20 -17.41 4.92 13.95
C HIS A 20 -16.70 5.75 15.01
N GLN A 21 -15.84 5.09 15.78
CA GLN A 21 -15.00 5.72 16.80
C GLN A 21 -13.55 5.37 16.50
N TYR A 22 -12.73 6.40 16.34
CA TYR A 22 -11.31 6.22 16.08
C TYR A 22 -10.64 5.46 17.22
N SER A 23 -9.88 4.42 16.87
CA SER A 23 -9.11 3.63 17.82
C SER A 23 -7.71 3.38 17.27
N CYS A 24 -6.70 3.83 18.01
CA CYS A 24 -5.30 3.72 17.63
C CYS A 24 -4.42 3.41 18.85
N GLN A 25 -3.41 2.57 18.63
CA GLN A 25 -2.38 2.24 19.61
C GLN A 25 -1.01 2.43 18.96
N SER A 26 -0.15 3.29 19.53
CA SER A 26 1.22 3.48 19.05
C SER A 26 2.23 3.19 20.14
N VAL A 27 3.26 2.42 19.77
CA VAL A 27 4.49 2.24 20.56
C VAL A 27 5.74 2.64 19.77
N SER A 28 5.58 3.50 18.76
CA SER A 28 6.67 4.03 17.94
C SER A 28 7.76 4.66 18.81
N ILE A 29 9.01 4.43 18.40
CA ILE A 29 10.19 4.93 19.10
C ILE A 29 10.32 6.43 18.84
N CYS A 30 10.24 6.84 17.59
CA CYS A 30 10.46 8.21 17.15
C CYS A 30 9.33 9.15 17.58
N ASP A 31 8.08 8.66 17.66
CA ASP A 31 6.96 9.44 18.16
C ASP A 31 7.28 10.09 19.50
N LYS A 32 7.87 9.34 20.45
CA LYS A 32 8.21 9.85 21.80
C LYS A 32 9.10 11.10 21.76
N PHE A 33 10.02 11.16 20.81
CA PHE A 33 10.96 12.27 20.66
C PHE A 33 10.35 13.44 19.86
N LEU A 34 9.42 13.15 18.94
CA LEU A 34 8.75 14.17 18.13
C LEU A 34 7.51 14.77 18.78
N GLN A 35 6.90 14.08 19.77
CA GLN A 35 5.73 14.58 20.48
C GLN A 35 5.90 16.01 21.04
N PRO A 36 7.02 16.38 21.72
CA PRO A 36 7.22 17.76 22.18
C PRO A 36 7.19 18.78 21.03
N TYR A 37 7.82 18.45 19.90
CA TYR A 37 7.82 19.30 18.70
C TYR A 37 6.41 19.43 18.11
N TRP A 38 5.69 18.34 17.91
CA TRP A 38 4.32 18.37 17.38
C TRP A 38 3.33 19.09 18.30
N ASN A 39 3.48 18.93 19.63
CA ASN A 39 2.67 19.65 20.61
C ASN A 39 2.97 21.16 20.61
N TRP A 40 4.23 21.55 20.39
CA TRP A 40 4.57 22.96 20.18
C TRP A 40 4.01 23.47 18.85
N LEU A 41 4.13 22.68 17.78
CA LEU A 41 3.76 23.08 16.42
C LEU A 41 2.24 23.30 16.30
N VAL A 42 1.43 22.37 16.83
CA VAL A 42 -0.03 22.52 16.79
C VAL A 42 -0.51 23.81 17.48
N LEU A 43 0.19 24.29 18.52
CA LEU A 43 -0.14 25.55 19.18
C LEU A 43 0.13 26.77 18.31
N ARG A 44 1.01 26.66 17.30
CA ARG A 44 1.29 27.72 16.31
C ARG A 44 0.27 27.74 15.18
N VAL A 45 -0.51 26.69 15.01
CA VAL A 45 -1.58 26.65 14.01
C VAL A 45 -2.74 27.55 14.46
N PRO A 46 -3.24 28.46 13.60
CA PRO A 46 -4.42 29.26 13.89
C PRO A 46 -5.65 28.39 14.14
N ILE A 47 -6.52 28.79 15.07
CA ILE A 47 -7.69 27.99 15.47
C ILE A 47 -8.74 27.84 14.35
N TRP A 48 -8.75 28.74 13.37
CA TRP A 48 -9.65 28.69 12.22
C TRP A 48 -9.21 27.69 11.14
N LEU A 49 -7.95 27.23 11.18
CA LEU A 49 -7.40 26.34 10.17
C LEU A 49 -7.93 24.92 10.39
N ALA A 50 -8.63 24.39 9.39
CA ALA A 50 -9.22 23.06 9.43
C ALA A 50 -8.14 21.95 9.43
N PRO A 51 -8.34 20.85 10.19
CA PRO A 51 -7.44 19.70 10.18
C PRO A 51 -7.16 19.15 8.78
N ASN A 52 -8.20 18.89 8.00
CA ASN A 52 -8.05 18.34 6.64
C ASN A 52 -7.30 19.29 5.69
N LEU A 53 -7.27 20.59 5.99
CA LEU A 53 -6.48 21.55 5.23
C LEU A 53 -4.99 21.40 5.54
N LEU A 54 -4.61 21.07 6.78
CA LEU A 54 -3.22 20.72 7.14
C LEU A 54 -2.77 19.48 6.36
N THR A 55 -3.59 18.43 6.37
CA THR A 55 -3.32 17.16 5.68
C THR A 55 -3.08 17.39 4.18
N ILE A 56 -4.00 18.07 3.48
CA ILE A 56 -3.86 18.28 2.04
C ILE A 56 -2.72 19.24 1.68
N MET A 57 -2.46 20.27 2.51
CA MET A 57 -1.31 21.16 2.30
C MET A 57 0.00 20.39 2.43
N GLY A 58 0.12 19.52 3.44
CA GLY A 58 1.25 18.61 3.58
C GLY A 58 1.41 17.73 2.35
N LEU A 59 0.33 17.06 1.92
CA LEU A 59 0.36 16.16 0.77
C LEU A 59 0.80 16.88 -0.51
N ILE A 60 0.26 18.08 -0.77
CA ILE A 60 0.63 18.89 -1.93
C ILE A 60 2.12 19.22 -1.90
N VAL A 61 2.65 19.65 -0.75
CA VAL A 61 4.09 19.94 -0.61
C VAL A 61 4.91 18.68 -0.89
N ASN A 62 4.54 17.53 -0.32
CA ASN A 62 5.26 16.26 -0.55
C ASN A 62 5.26 15.84 -2.03
N ILE A 63 4.09 15.90 -2.68
CA ILE A 63 3.94 15.54 -4.09
C ILE A 63 4.76 16.47 -4.98
N LEU A 64 4.69 17.79 -4.76
CA LEU A 64 5.40 18.76 -5.61
C LEU A 64 6.92 18.61 -5.50
N THR A 65 7.45 18.41 -4.29
CA THR A 65 8.90 18.24 -4.10
C THR A 65 9.39 16.88 -4.62
N ALA A 66 8.60 15.82 -4.45
CA ALA A 66 8.87 14.50 -5.05
C ALA A 66 8.84 14.55 -6.58
N LEU A 67 7.81 15.18 -7.17
CA LEU A 67 7.68 15.35 -8.62
C LEU A 67 8.84 16.15 -9.21
N LEU A 68 9.31 17.18 -8.49
CA LEU A 68 10.47 17.95 -8.93
C LEU A 68 11.75 17.11 -8.92
N LEU A 69 11.97 16.28 -7.89
CA LEU A 69 13.11 15.36 -7.84
C LEU A 69 13.08 14.37 -9.00
N VAL A 70 11.94 13.71 -9.25
CA VAL A 70 11.82 12.73 -10.32
C VAL A 70 11.81 13.35 -11.71
N ALA A 71 11.45 14.64 -11.86
CA ALA A 71 11.56 15.33 -13.14
C ALA A 71 13.01 15.43 -13.64
N TYR A 72 13.99 15.50 -12.73
CA TYR A 72 15.43 15.44 -13.06
C TYR A 72 15.96 14.02 -13.23
N SER A 73 15.23 13.00 -12.78
CA SER A 73 15.63 11.60 -12.88
C SER A 73 14.41 10.68 -13.06
N PRO A 74 13.71 10.78 -14.22
CA PRO A 74 12.46 10.06 -14.46
C PRO A 74 12.67 8.55 -14.66
N ASP A 75 13.91 8.14 -14.90
CA ASP A 75 14.35 6.75 -14.95
C ASP A 75 14.92 6.27 -13.60
N ALA A 76 15.00 7.14 -12.59
CA ALA A 76 15.69 6.91 -11.32
C ALA A 76 17.16 6.42 -11.51
N LYS A 77 17.81 6.81 -12.61
CA LYS A 77 19.22 6.50 -12.92
C LYS A 77 20.07 7.77 -12.95
N GLN A 78 19.49 8.88 -13.41
CA GLN A 78 20.19 10.15 -13.53
C GLN A 78 20.50 10.76 -12.17
N GLU A 79 21.61 11.49 -12.10
CA GLU A 79 22.00 12.25 -10.91
C GLU A 79 21.20 13.55 -10.88
N ALA A 80 20.27 13.65 -9.93
CA ALA A 80 19.48 14.85 -9.72
C ALA A 80 20.31 15.92 -8.99
N PRO A 81 20.07 17.23 -9.24
CA PRO A 81 20.75 18.30 -8.50
C PRO A 81 20.57 18.15 -7.00
N TRP A 82 21.62 18.34 -6.21
CA TRP A 82 21.59 18.13 -4.76
C TRP A 82 20.42 18.83 -4.03
N TRP A 83 20.03 20.01 -4.51
CA TRP A 83 18.98 20.82 -3.91
C TRP A 83 17.59 20.20 -4.08
N THR A 84 17.36 19.36 -5.09
CA THR A 84 16.08 18.66 -5.26
C THR A 84 15.91 17.57 -4.20
N CYS A 85 16.99 16.87 -3.85
CA CYS A 85 17.03 15.93 -2.73
C CYS A 85 16.80 16.64 -1.40
N ALA A 86 17.48 17.78 -1.18
CA ALA A 86 17.30 18.59 0.03
C ALA A 86 15.87 19.13 0.16
N LEU A 87 15.30 19.63 -0.94
CA LEU A 87 13.92 20.13 -0.98
C LEU A 87 12.90 19.00 -0.80
N CYS A 88 13.15 17.82 -1.35
CA CYS A 88 12.31 16.65 -1.12
C CYS A 88 12.37 16.19 0.35
N ALA A 89 13.54 16.22 0.99
CA ALA A 89 13.66 15.93 2.42
C ALA A 89 12.87 16.94 3.28
N LEU A 90 13.00 18.23 2.96
CA LEU A 90 12.23 19.30 3.62
C LEU A 90 10.73 19.13 3.39
N GLY A 91 10.31 18.80 2.16
CA GLY A 91 8.91 18.56 1.82
C GLY A 91 8.32 17.38 2.59
N LEU A 92 9.06 16.27 2.71
CA LEU A 92 8.66 15.12 3.52
C LEU A 92 8.60 15.45 5.02
N PHE A 93 9.54 16.27 5.52
CA PHE A 93 9.48 16.76 6.90
C PHE A 93 8.25 17.63 7.17
N ILE A 94 7.91 18.52 6.23
CA ILE A 94 6.70 19.35 6.30
C ILE A 94 5.46 18.46 6.26
N TYR A 95 5.39 17.48 5.35
CA TYR A 95 4.32 16.49 5.28
C TYR A 95 4.12 15.81 6.63
N GLN A 96 5.14 15.14 7.15
CA GLN A 96 5.08 14.44 8.44
C GLN A 96 4.67 15.37 9.58
N SER A 97 5.15 16.62 9.58
CA SER A 97 4.82 17.58 10.61
C SER A 97 3.35 18.00 10.57
N LEU A 98 2.78 18.22 9.39
CA LEU A 98 1.38 18.64 9.22
C LEU A 98 0.40 17.49 9.43
N ASP A 99 0.77 16.31 8.95
CA ASP A 99 0.09 15.03 9.17
C ASP A 99 -0.02 14.72 10.68
N ALA A 100 1.10 14.69 11.40
CA ALA A 100 1.10 14.37 12.83
C ALA A 100 0.33 15.36 13.73
N ILE A 101 0.07 16.59 13.25
CA ILE A 101 -0.66 17.61 14.01
C ILE A 101 -2.13 17.75 13.58
N ASP A 102 -2.59 17.14 12.50
CA ASP A 102 -3.97 17.34 12.03
C ASP A 102 -5.00 16.82 13.05
N GLY A 103 -4.81 15.63 13.62
CA GLY A 103 -5.65 15.06 14.65
C GLY A 103 -5.50 15.79 15.97
N LYS A 104 -4.31 16.36 16.25
CA LYS A 104 -4.10 17.24 17.42
C LYS A 104 -4.89 18.53 17.26
N GLN A 105 -4.87 19.12 16.06
CA GLN A 105 -5.66 20.29 15.73
C GLN A 105 -7.15 19.96 15.83
N ALA A 106 -7.59 18.81 15.30
CA ALA A 106 -8.99 18.38 15.36
C ALA A 106 -9.51 18.25 16.80
N ARG A 107 -8.68 17.72 17.71
CA ARG A 107 -8.99 17.68 19.15
C ARG A 107 -9.02 19.07 19.77
N ARG A 108 -8.05 19.94 19.41
CA ARG A 108 -7.94 21.32 19.91
C ARG A 108 -9.12 22.20 19.47
N THR A 109 -9.65 21.99 18.27
CA THR A 109 -10.76 22.75 17.69
C THR A 109 -12.12 22.11 17.95
N GLY A 110 -12.17 20.91 18.52
CA GLY A 110 -13.42 20.16 18.73
C GLY A 110 -14.06 19.65 17.44
N SER A 111 -13.28 19.46 16.37
CA SER A 111 -13.75 19.09 15.03
C SER A 111 -13.29 17.70 14.57
N ALA A 112 -12.98 16.79 15.50
CA ALA A 112 -12.54 15.42 15.21
C ALA A 112 -13.70 14.56 14.71
N SER A 113 -13.61 14.07 13.46
CA SER A 113 -14.68 13.33 12.76
C SER A 113 -14.16 12.04 12.10
N PRO A 114 -15.02 11.05 11.80
CA PRO A 114 -14.66 9.93 10.94
C PRO A 114 -14.15 10.38 9.57
N LEU A 115 -14.70 11.46 9.01
CA LEU A 115 -14.20 12.01 7.74
C LEU A 115 -12.73 12.44 7.84
N GLY A 116 -12.31 13.03 8.97
CA GLY A 116 -10.93 13.45 9.16
C GLY A 116 -9.96 12.27 9.14
N GLU A 117 -10.28 11.18 9.84
CA GLU A 117 -9.50 9.93 9.82
C GLU A 117 -9.43 9.32 8.40
N LEU A 118 -10.56 9.29 7.68
CA LEU A 118 -10.60 8.81 6.30
C LEU A 118 -9.72 9.66 5.37
N PHE A 119 -9.74 10.99 5.57
CA PHE A 119 -9.02 11.94 4.75
C PHE A 119 -7.51 11.84 4.98
N ASP A 120 -7.10 11.75 6.25
CA ASP A 120 -5.74 11.51 6.71
C ASP A 120 -5.14 10.23 6.09
N HIS A 121 -5.72 9.06 6.39
CA HIS A 121 -5.25 7.78 5.86
C HIS A 121 -5.34 7.70 4.33
N GLY A 122 -6.31 8.40 3.74
CA GLY A 122 -6.46 8.52 2.29
C GLY A 122 -5.33 9.31 1.63
N CYS A 123 -4.79 10.33 2.32
CA CYS A 123 -3.64 11.11 1.89
C CYS A 123 -2.32 10.35 2.12
N ASP A 124 -2.21 9.61 3.22
CA ASP A 124 -1.06 8.76 3.52
C ASP A 124 -0.82 7.67 2.48
N SER A 125 -1.88 7.06 1.96
CA SER A 125 -1.77 6.03 0.92
C SER A 125 -1.17 6.61 -0.38
N LEU A 126 -1.54 7.84 -0.74
CA LEU A 126 -0.97 8.60 -1.85
C LEU A 126 0.48 8.98 -1.57
N SER A 127 0.74 9.58 -0.41
CA SER A 127 2.06 10.01 0.04
C SER A 127 3.08 8.88 -0.02
N THR A 128 2.69 7.67 0.39
CA THR A 128 3.53 6.46 0.36
C THR A 128 4.13 6.19 -1.01
N VAL A 129 3.37 6.40 -2.10
CA VAL A 129 3.84 6.20 -3.48
C VAL A 129 4.99 7.16 -3.81
N PHE A 130 4.79 8.46 -3.55
CA PHE A 130 5.76 9.51 -3.86
C PHE A 130 7.01 9.41 -2.98
N VAL A 131 6.84 9.06 -1.71
CA VAL A 131 7.95 8.85 -0.76
C VAL A 131 8.81 7.66 -1.19
N ALA A 132 8.20 6.54 -1.59
CA ALA A 132 8.92 5.35 -2.05
C ALA A 132 9.72 5.63 -3.34
N VAL A 133 9.11 6.31 -4.32
CA VAL A 133 9.78 6.69 -5.56
C VAL A 133 10.91 7.69 -5.31
N SER A 134 10.70 8.67 -4.44
CA SER A 134 11.72 9.67 -4.10
C SER A 134 12.93 9.02 -3.43
N ALA A 135 12.71 8.07 -2.51
CA ALA A 135 13.79 7.30 -1.90
C ALA A 135 14.59 6.51 -2.95
N CYS A 136 13.91 5.81 -3.86
CA CYS A 136 14.56 5.06 -4.94
C CYS A 136 15.35 5.95 -5.90
N THR A 137 14.80 7.12 -6.23
CA THR A 137 15.44 8.11 -7.10
C THR A 137 16.70 8.68 -6.46
N ALA A 138 16.64 9.02 -5.17
CA ALA A 138 17.76 9.58 -4.41
C ALA A 138 18.97 8.63 -4.32
N VAL A 139 18.76 7.32 -4.49
CA VAL A 139 19.82 6.30 -4.46
C VAL A 139 20.09 5.66 -5.82
N GLN A 140 19.51 6.20 -6.89
CA GLN A 140 19.64 5.73 -8.27
C GLN A 140 19.29 4.24 -8.47
N LEU A 141 18.26 3.76 -7.76
CA LEU A 141 17.79 2.37 -7.80
C LEU A 141 17.19 1.98 -9.17
N GLY A 142 16.96 2.92 -10.09
CA GLY A 142 16.59 2.63 -11.47
C GLY A 142 17.67 1.85 -12.24
N ASN A 143 18.93 1.89 -11.78
CA ASN A 143 19.99 1.01 -12.28
C ASN A 143 19.77 -0.47 -11.90
N TYR A 144 18.87 -0.72 -10.95
CA TYR A 144 18.52 -2.03 -10.44
C TYR A 144 17.00 -2.22 -10.41
N PRO A 145 16.33 -2.32 -11.58
CA PRO A 145 14.88 -2.24 -11.70
C PRO A 145 14.11 -3.22 -10.79
N ALA A 146 14.61 -4.45 -10.64
CA ALA A 146 13.99 -5.45 -9.76
C ALA A 146 13.98 -5.02 -8.28
N TRP A 147 15.05 -4.36 -7.82
CA TRP A 147 15.14 -3.85 -6.45
C TRP A 147 14.27 -2.61 -6.26
N MET A 148 14.23 -1.70 -7.24
CA MET A 148 13.28 -0.58 -7.22
C MET A 148 11.83 -1.06 -7.16
N PHE A 149 11.49 -2.11 -7.92
CA PHE A 149 10.16 -2.70 -7.95
C PHE A 149 9.82 -3.26 -6.57
N PHE A 150 10.70 -4.10 -6.04
CA PHE A 150 10.54 -4.70 -4.72
C PHE A 150 10.36 -3.62 -3.65
N GLN A 151 11.21 -2.60 -3.62
CA GLN A 151 11.18 -1.52 -2.63
C GLN A 151 9.85 -0.78 -2.66
N CYS A 152 9.41 -0.33 -3.84
CA CYS A 152 8.17 0.45 -3.97
C CYS A 152 6.94 -0.39 -3.64
N PHE A 153 6.81 -1.59 -4.23
CA PHE A 153 5.65 -2.45 -3.98
C PHE A 153 5.63 -3.02 -2.57
N CYS A 154 6.78 -3.23 -1.94
CA CYS A 154 6.85 -3.60 -0.53
C CYS A 154 6.31 -2.47 0.36
N ALA A 155 6.74 -1.23 0.16
CA ALA A 155 6.24 -0.08 0.92
C ALA A 155 4.71 0.06 0.82
N MET A 156 4.16 0.00 -0.39
CA MET A 156 2.72 0.08 -0.63
C MET A 156 1.96 -1.11 -0.02
N THR A 157 2.51 -2.32 -0.11
CA THR A 157 1.89 -3.53 0.46
C THR A 157 1.90 -3.49 1.99
N LEU A 158 2.98 -3.02 2.62
CA LEU A 158 3.06 -2.89 4.08
C LEU A 158 2.05 -1.88 4.59
N PHE A 159 1.92 -0.73 3.91
CA PHE A 159 0.91 0.28 4.24
C PHE A 159 -0.51 -0.29 4.10
N TYR A 160 -0.79 -1.04 3.02
CA TYR A 160 -2.06 -1.75 2.85
C TYR A 160 -2.31 -2.78 3.95
N CYS A 161 -1.30 -3.56 4.35
CA CYS A 161 -1.42 -4.56 5.40
C CYS A 161 -1.73 -3.94 6.77
N ALA A 162 -1.21 -2.76 7.09
CA ALA A 162 -1.56 -2.03 8.31
C ALA A 162 -3.06 -1.66 8.32
N HIS A 163 -3.61 -1.27 7.16
CA HIS A 163 -5.03 -0.98 7.00
C HIS A 163 -5.89 -2.24 6.98
N TRP A 164 -5.38 -3.34 6.43
CA TRP A 164 -6.04 -4.64 6.51
C TRP A 164 -6.12 -5.11 7.96
N GLN A 165 -5.04 -5.00 8.72
CA GLN A 165 -5.06 -5.26 10.15
C GLN A 165 -6.14 -4.44 10.86
N THR A 166 -6.26 -3.16 10.53
CA THR A 166 -7.24 -2.25 11.12
C THR A 166 -8.67 -2.62 10.73
N TYR A 167 -8.90 -2.94 9.45
CA TYR A 167 -10.17 -3.43 8.93
C TYR A 167 -10.71 -4.64 9.72
N VAL A 168 -9.83 -5.55 10.12
CA VAL A 168 -10.25 -6.78 10.83
C VAL A 168 -10.26 -6.60 12.36
N SER A 169 -9.32 -5.84 12.92
CA SER A 169 -9.18 -5.70 14.39
C SER A 169 -9.94 -4.52 14.98
N GLY A 170 -10.39 -3.59 14.15
CA GLY A 170 -11.06 -2.37 14.58
C GLY A 170 -10.12 -1.31 15.18
N THR A 171 -8.80 -1.50 15.14
CA THR A 171 -7.82 -0.60 15.77
C THR A 171 -6.54 -0.56 14.96
N LEU A 172 -6.07 0.65 14.64
CA LEU A 172 -4.79 0.85 13.99
C LEU A 172 -3.67 0.70 15.02
N LYS A 173 -2.75 -0.24 14.80
CA LYS A 173 -1.67 -0.53 15.76
C LYS A 173 -0.32 -0.27 15.12
N PHE A 174 0.34 0.78 15.59
CA PHE A 174 1.69 1.14 15.19
C PHE A 174 2.71 0.43 16.09
N GLY A 175 3.69 -0.20 15.45
CA GLY A 175 4.80 -0.86 16.11
C GLY A 175 5.93 0.07 16.54
N LYS A 176 7.03 -0.53 17.04
CA LYS A 176 8.25 0.20 17.42
C LYS A 176 8.98 0.83 16.22
N ILE A 177 8.95 0.14 15.09
CA ILE A 177 9.43 0.63 13.80
C ILE A 177 8.20 0.61 12.90
N ASP A 178 7.78 1.79 12.49
CA ASP A 178 6.57 2.01 11.68
C ASP A 178 6.74 3.24 10.78
N VAL A 179 5.63 3.81 10.29
CA VAL A 179 5.61 4.95 9.35
C VAL A 179 6.54 6.10 9.78
N THR A 180 6.53 6.52 11.04
CA THR A 180 7.39 7.62 11.53
C THR A 180 8.88 7.33 11.34
N GLU A 181 9.36 6.15 11.78
CA GLU A 181 10.76 5.74 11.61
C GLU A 181 11.13 5.59 10.13
N ALA A 182 10.22 5.05 9.31
CA ALA A 182 10.43 4.90 7.87
C ALA A 182 10.59 6.27 7.19
N GLN A 183 9.71 7.23 7.49
CA GLN A 183 9.79 8.59 6.96
C GLN A 183 11.08 9.31 7.39
N ILE A 184 11.49 9.20 8.67
CA ILE A 184 12.78 9.75 9.14
C ILE A 184 13.97 9.11 8.43
N THR A 185 13.93 7.80 8.21
CA THR A 185 14.97 7.08 7.48
C THR A 185 15.08 7.59 6.04
N ILE A 186 13.94 7.81 5.37
CA ILE A 186 13.91 8.33 4.00
C ILE A 186 14.35 9.79 3.93
N MET A 187 13.97 10.62 4.91
CA MET A 187 14.52 11.98 5.06
C MET A 187 16.05 11.93 5.19
N GLY A 188 16.58 11.01 6.00
CA GLY A 188 18.02 10.78 6.14
C GLY A 188 18.68 10.38 4.81
N ILE A 189 18.07 9.46 4.06
CA ILE A 189 18.55 9.06 2.73
C ILE A 189 18.64 10.28 1.79
N LEU A 190 17.57 11.08 1.73
CA LEU A 190 17.51 12.28 0.89
C LEU A 190 18.55 13.33 1.29
N ILE A 191 18.76 13.54 2.60
CA ILE A 191 19.78 14.45 3.12
C ILE A 191 21.19 13.95 2.78
N VAL A 192 21.46 12.65 2.93
CA VAL A 192 22.75 12.06 2.55
C VAL A 192 23.02 12.24 1.06
N SER A 193 22.02 11.97 0.21
CA SER A 193 22.11 12.23 -1.24
C SER A 193 22.34 13.71 -1.56
N ALA A 194 21.76 14.62 -0.79
CA ALA A 194 21.97 16.05 -0.98
C ALA A 194 23.38 16.52 -0.56
N LEU A 195 23.92 15.99 0.54
CA LEU A 195 25.21 16.44 1.07
C LEU A 195 26.40 15.83 0.33
N PHE A 196 26.28 14.57 -0.09
CA PHE A 196 27.40 13.80 -0.66
C PHE A 196 27.21 13.42 -2.13
N GLY A 197 26.11 13.84 -2.75
CA GLY A 197 25.70 13.41 -4.09
C GLY A 197 25.08 12.00 -4.08
N THR A 198 24.30 11.68 -5.11
CA THR A 198 23.65 10.35 -5.22
C THR A 198 24.66 9.21 -5.40
N GLN A 199 25.85 9.52 -5.90
CA GLN A 199 26.93 8.55 -6.12
C GLN A 199 27.47 7.92 -4.83
N VAL A 200 27.26 8.56 -3.67
CA VAL A 200 27.64 8.00 -2.36
C VAL A 200 27.08 6.60 -2.14
N TRP A 201 25.90 6.31 -2.68
CA TRP A 201 25.22 5.03 -2.57
C TRP A 201 25.90 3.91 -3.36
N SER A 202 26.77 4.26 -4.30
CA SER A 202 27.58 3.33 -5.09
C SER A 202 28.97 3.07 -4.49
N VAL A 203 29.28 3.67 -3.33
CA VAL A 203 30.49 3.37 -2.56
C VAL A 203 30.47 1.91 -2.09
N LYS A 204 31.61 1.24 -2.25
CA LYS A 204 31.78 -0.16 -1.84
C LYS A 204 32.46 -0.27 -0.48
N PHE A 205 32.01 -1.20 0.35
CA PHE A 205 32.61 -1.53 1.65
C PHE A 205 32.90 -3.04 1.74
N PHE A 206 33.66 -3.46 2.78
CA PHE A 206 34.23 -4.82 2.94
C PHE A 206 34.98 -5.29 1.69
N SER A 207 36.13 -4.63 1.42
CA SER A 207 37.07 -5.00 0.35
C SER A 207 36.44 -5.03 -1.06
N GLY A 208 35.42 -4.20 -1.30
CA GLY A 208 34.79 -4.08 -2.62
C GLY A 208 33.59 -5.00 -2.87
N THR A 209 33.14 -5.74 -1.85
CA THR A 209 32.09 -6.76 -2.00
C THR A 209 30.67 -6.19 -1.97
N PHE A 210 30.41 -5.22 -1.09
CA PHE A 210 29.06 -4.70 -0.87
C PHE A 210 28.95 -3.24 -1.25
N PHE A 211 27.91 -2.87 -2.00
CA PHE A 211 27.56 -1.49 -2.27
C PHE A 211 26.73 -0.91 -1.13
N LEU A 212 26.91 0.37 -0.81
CA LEU A 212 26.19 1.05 0.28
C LEU A 212 24.66 1.00 0.08
N TRP A 213 24.18 1.12 -1.16
CA TRP A 213 22.75 1.05 -1.45
C TRP A 213 22.10 -0.28 -1.05
N TYR A 214 22.86 -1.38 -0.91
CA TYR A 214 22.33 -2.67 -0.43
C TYR A 214 21.70 -2.59 0.96
N LEU A 215 22.09 -1.61 1.78
CA LEU A 215 21.52 -1.43 3.12
C LEU A 215 20.02 -1.08 3.09
N ILE A 216 19.54 -0.45 2.02
CA ILE A 216 18.15 0.01 1.87
C ILE A 216 17.17 -1.15 1.63
N PRO A 217 17.36 -2.01 0.60
CA PRO A 217 16.49 -3.16 0.41
C PRO A 217 16.69 -4.18 1.54
N LEU A 218 17.87 -4.29 2.14
CA LEU A 218 18.10 -5.17 3.29
C LEU A 218 17.31 -4.71 4.53
N SER A 219 17.35 -3.41 4.85
CA SER A 219 16.57 -2.86 5.97
C SER A 219 15.07 -3.00 5.72
N THR A 220 14.64 -2.76 4.49
CA THR A 220 13.24 -2.94 4.06
C THR A 220 12.81 -4.39 4.11
N PHE A 221 13.66 -5.33 3.73
CA PHE A 221 13.37 -6.76 3.83
C PHE A 221 13.22 -7.20 5.29
N ILE A 222 14.16 -6.83 6.16
CA ILE A 222 14.13 -7.20 7.59
C ILE A 222 12.93 -6.55 8.30
N CYS A 223 12.80 -5.22 8.18
CA CYS A 223 11.72 -4.48 8.84
C CYS A 223 10.36 -4.81 8.23
N GLY A 224 10.30 -5.01 6.92
CA GLY A 224 9.10 -5.37 6.18
C GLY A 224 8.59 -6.76 6.53
N ILE A 225 9.46 -7.77 6.61
CA ILE A 225 9.07 -9.11 7.09
C ILE A 225 8.54 -9.02 8.52
N TRP A 226 9.21 -8.27 9.39
CA TRP A 226 8.77 -8.10 10.77
C TRP A 226 7.40 -7.41 10.87
N ALA A 227 7.19 -6.33 10.12
CA ALA A 227 5.93 -5.60 10.07
C ALA A 227 4.79 -6.44 9.46
N LEU A 228 5.06 -7.15 8.38
CA LEU A 228 4.13 -8.07 7.74
C LEU A 228 3.75 -9.22 8.67
N TYR A 229 4.73 -9.85 9.33
CA TYR A 229 4.49 -10.91 10.30
C TYR A 229 3.53 -10.43 11.40
N ARG A 230 3.78 -9.27 12.01
CA ARG A 230 2.90 -8.73 13.05
C ARG A 230 1.49 -8.44 12.54
N SER A 231 1.38 -7.84 11.35
CA SER A 231 0.09 -7.53 10.72
C SER A 231 -0.71 -8.80 10.46
N LEU A 232 -0.07 -9.82 9.87
CA LEU A 232 -0.69 -11.10 9.59
C LEU A 232 -1.07 -11.84 10.87
N VAL A 233 -0.21 -11.85 11.90
CA VAL A 233 -0.55 -12.44 13.20
C VAL A 233 -1.83 -11.82 13.74
N VAL A 234 -2.00 -10.50 13.73
CA VAL A 234 -3.23 -9.85 14.20
C VAL A 234 -4.43 -10.22 13.32
N VAL A 235 -4.28 -10.25 11.99
CA VAL A 235 -5.35 -10.64 11.05
C VAL A 235 -5.81 -12.09 11.30
N PHE A 236 -4.87 -13.01 11.52
CA PHE A 236 -5.17 -14.43 11.71
C PHE A 236 -5.58 -14.80 13.14
N THR A 237 -5.03 -14.16 14.17
CA THR A 237 -5.26 -14.54 15.59
C THR A 237 -6.32 -13.67 16.29
N GLY A 238 -6.39 -12.39 15.94
CA GLY A 238 -7.22 -11.39 16.61
C GLY A 238 -8.38 -10.87 15.77
N GLY A 239 -8.53 -11.38 14.55
CA GLY A 239 -9.47 -10.86 13.59
C GLY A 239 -10.90 -11.36 13.79
N VAL A 240 -11.84 -10.42 13.95
CA VAL A 240 -13.28 -10.73 13.99
C VAL A 240 -13.93 -10.11 12.76
N GLY A 241 -14.31 -10.95 11.80
CA GLY A 241 -15.04 -10.55 10.60
C GLY A 241 -16.43 -9.99 10.93
N LYS A 242 -17.05 -9.36 9.92
CA LYS A 242 -18.29 -8.56 10.07
C LYS A 242 -19.46 -9.28 10.75
N ASN A 243 -19.57 -10.61 10.63
CA ASN A 243 -20.62 -11.43 11.23
C ASN A 243 -20.18 -12.11 12.54
N GLY A 244 -19.09 -11.65 13.16
CA GLY A 244 -18.45 -12.37 14.28
C GLY A 244 -17.60 -13.56 13.85
N SER A 245 -17.40 -13.76 12.54
CA SER A 245 -16.62 -14.88 12.00
C SER A 245 -15.13 -14.69 12.29
N THR A 246 -14.44 -15.68 12.83
CA THR A 246 -12.98 -15.63 13.01
C THR A 246 -12.30 -16.56 12.02
N VAL A 247 -11.04 -16.29 11.70
CA VAL A 247 -10.21 -17.25 10.96
C VAL A 247 -9.76 -18.35 11.92
N ALA A 248 -9.57 -19.57 11.42
CA ALA A 248 -8.96 -20.63 12.21
C ALA A 248 -7.52 -20.23 12.54
N VAL A 249 -7.21 -20.19 13.84
CA VAL A 249 -5.92 -19.72 14.33
C VAL A 249 -4.93 -20.88 14.28
N PHE A 250 -3.95 -20.80 13.37
CA PHE A 250 -2.74 -21.61 13.45
C PHE A 250 -1.60 -20.70 13.90
N GLU A 251 -1.02 -20.97 15.08
CA GLU A 251 0.19 -20.28 15.50
C GLU A 251 1.33 -20.66 14.56
N PHE A 252 1.74 -19.73 13.71
CA PHE A 252 2.95 -19.88 12.90
C PHE A 252 4.17 -19.76 13.82
N THR A 253 4.72 -20.89 14.23
CA THR A 253 6.01 -20.96 14.92
C THR A 253 7.13 -20.48 14.00
N LEU A 254 8.22 -19.93 14.56
CA LEU A 254 9.42 -19.54 13.80
C LEU A 254 9.94 -20.68 12.91
N GLY A 255 9.77 -21.93 13.35
CA GLY A 255 10.09 -23.13 12.58
C GLY A 255 9.25 -23.29 11.31
N GLN A 256 7.95 -22.96 11.35
CA GLN A 256 7.06 -23.03 10.17
C GLN A 256 7.37 -21.92 9.16
N ILE A 257 7.72 -20.72 9.63
CA ILE A 257 8.14 -19.60 8.76
C ILE A 257 9.46 -19.92 8.06
N LEU A 258 10.44 -20.42 8.81
CA LEU A 258 11.70 -20.91 8.25
C LEU A 258 11.41 -22.02 7.23
N CYS A 259 10.50 -22.94 7.55
CA CYS A 259 10.04 -23.95 6.61
C CYS A 259 9.52 -23.31 5.31
N THR A 260 8.58 -22.37 5.35
CA THR A 260 8.01 -21.72 4.15
C THR A 260 9.07 -20.97 3.32
N VAL A 261 10.03 -20.31 3.96
CA VAL A 261 11.17 -19.68 3.26
C VAL A 261 12.05 -20.75 2.58
N PHE A 262 12.30 -21.87 3.26
CA PHE A 262 12.92 -23.04 2.66
C PHE A 262 12.09 -23.58 1.47
N HIS A 263 10.75 -23.61 1.55
CA HIS A 263 9.87 -24.08 0.46
C HIS A 263 10.04 -23.24 -0.82
N LEU A 264 10.15 -21.91 -0.70
CA LEU A 264 10.40 -21.02 -1.84
C LEU A 264 11.81 -21.23 -2.43
N GLY A 265 12.81 -21.44 -1.56
CA GLY A 265 14.17 -21.79 -1.98
C GLY A 265 14.24 -23.11 -2.77
N TYR A 266 13.53 -24.14 -2.31
CA TYR A 266 13.46 -25.43 -3.03
C TYR A 266 12.69 -25.34 -4.35
N PHE A 267 11.65 -24.50 -4.44
CA PHE A 267 10.94 -24.26 -5.71
C PHE A 267 11.82 -23.55 -6.73
N ALA A 268 12.68 -22.61 -6.29
CA ALA A 268 13.70 -21.99 -7.13
C ALA A 268 14.74 -23.00 -7.62
N VAL A 269 15.17 -23.93 -6.77
CA VAL A 269 16.06 -25.05 -7.14
C VAL A 269 15.38 -25.99 -8.15
N LEU A 270 14.07 -26.22 -8.04
CA LEU A 270 13.28 -27.02 -8.98
C LEU A 270 13.15 -26.36 -10.36
N ASN A 271 12.98 -25.04 -10.39
CA ASN A 271 12.98 -24.27 -11.63
C ASN A 271 14.38 -24.23 -12.27
N ASP A 272 15.43 -24.07 -11.48
CA ASP A 272 16.81 -24.13 -11.95
C ASP A 272 17.17 -25.54 -12.47
N PHE A 273 16.68 -26.59 -11.81
CA PHE A 273 16.77 -27.97 -12.28
C PHE A 273 16.07 -28.16 -13.63
N LYS A 274 14.85 -27.63 -13.80
CA LYS A 274 14.10 -27.69 -15.06
C LYS A 274 14.80 -26.93 -16.20
N GLU A 275 15.41 -25.79 -15.90
CA GLU A 275 16.25 -25.02 -16.83
C GLU A 275 17.51 -25.82 -17.22
N ASN A 276 18.18 -26.44 -16.26
CA ASN A 276 19.38 -27.24 -16.50
C ASN A 276 19.09 -28.53 -17.28
N LEU A 277 17.91 -29.14 -17.09
CA LEU A 277 17.44 -30.31 -17.86
C LEU A 277 17.16 -29.94 -19.33
N LYS A 278 16.61 -28.74 -19.57
CA LYS A 278 16.39 -28.21 -20.93
C LYS A 278 17.69 -27.88 -21.67
N ARG A 279 18.75 -27.55 -20.93
CA ARG A 279 20.04 -27.11 -21.50
C ARG A 279 21.04 -28.25 -21.74
N GLY A 280 20.74 -29.49 -21.33
CA GLY A 280 21.60 -30.65 -21.58
C GLY A 280 23.04 -30.47 -21.07
N GLY A 281 23.19 -30.04 -19.81
CA GLY A 281 24.48 -29.58 -19.28
C GLY A 281 25.61 -30.63 -19.27
N LYS A 282 26.81 -30.25 -19.74
CA LYS A 282 28.09 -30.90 -19.40
C LYS A 282 28.75 -30.15 -18.24
N GLY A 283 29.14 -30.88 -17.19
CA GLY A 283 29.79 -30.32 -16.00
C GLY A 283 31.17 -29.73 -16.30
N LYS A 284 31.49 -28.59 -15.66
CA LYS A 284 32.69 -27.79 -15.97
C LYS A 284 34.03 -28.37 -15.46
N ASN A 285 34.07 -29.55 -14.82
CA ASN A 285 35.30 -30.15 -14.27
C ASN A 285 35.31 -31.70 -14.24
N GLY A 286 34.64 -32.38 -15.17
CA GLY A 286 34.90 -33.81 -15.42
C GLY A 286 34.62 -34.79 -14.28
N SER A 287 33.76 -34.46 -13.30
CA SER A 287 33.45 -35.39 -12.21
C SER A 287 31.95 -35.50 -11.97
N THR A 288 31.33 -36.59 -12.42
CA THR A 288 30.44 -37.46 -11.61
C THR A 288 29.90 -38.66 -12.42
N VAL A 289 29.71 -39.78 -11.73
CA VAL A 289 29.15 -41.04 -12.26
C VAL A 289 27.64 -40.85 -12.52
N ALA A 290 27.22 -41.08 -13.76
CA ALA A 290 25.81 -41.15 -14.17
C ALA A 290 25.21 -42.54 -13.86
N ILE A 291 23.92 -42.62 -13.53
CA ILE A 291 23.18 -43.90 -13.56
C ILE A 291 22.92 -44.23 -15.04
N PRO A 292 23.35 -45.41 -15.52
CA PRO A 292 23.30 -45.75 -16.94
C PRO A 292 21.85 -46.03 -17.35
N THR A 293 21.14 -44.98 -17.76
CA THR A 293 19.90 -44.98 -18.59
C THR A 293 19.22 -43.61 -18.64
N LEU A 294 19.53 -42.67 -17.72
CA LEU A 294 18.75 -41.43 -17.57
C LEU A 294 19.54 -40.10 -17.64
N ASP A 295 20.86 -40.10 -17.83
CA ASP A 295 21.69 -38.88 -17.99
C ASP A 295 21.41 -37.76 -16.95
N ILE A 296 21.07 -38.15 -15.71
CA ILE A 296 20.83 -37.25 -14.57
C ILE A 296 21.82 -37.58 -13.45
N GLU A 297 22.35 -36.57 -12.76
CA GLU A 297 23.22 -36.76 -11.58
C GLU A 297 22.49 -37.45 -10.42
N VAL A 298 23.13 -38.45 -9.79
CA VAL A 298 22.56 -39.25 -8.68
C VAL A 298 22.16 -38.41 -7.46
N LYS A 299 22.79 -37.24 -7.27
CA LYS A 299 22.48 -36.32 -6.16
C LYS A 299 21.14 -35.59 -6.32
N LEU A 300 20.59 -35.54 -7.53
CA LEU A 300 19.31 -34.88 -7.86
C LEU A 300 18.09 -35.75 -7.56
N LEU A 301 18.24 -37.08 -7.51
CA LEU A 301 17.17 -38.03 -7.20
C LEU A 301 16.66 -37.88 -5.75
N PRO A 302 17.53 -37.88 -4.70
CA PRO A 302 17.09 -37.65 -3.32
C PRO A 302 16.48 -36.26 -3.11
N MET A 303 17.00 -35.23 -3.79
CA MET A 303 16.49 -33.86 -3.70
C MET A 303 15.10 -33.71 -4.34
N SER A 304 14.88 -34.36 -5.50
CA SER A 304 13.58 -34.37 -6.17
C SER A 304 12.52 -35.16 -5.39
N GLY A 305 12.89 -36.31 -4.81
CA GLY A 305 12.02 -37.10 -3.92
C GLY A 305 11.65 -36.34 -2.64
N ALA A 306 12.60 -35.66 -2.01
CA ALA A 306 12.32 -34.77 -0.88
C ALA A 306 11.36 -33.64 -1.28
N CYS A 307 11.62 -32.95 -2.40
CA CYS A 307 10.72 -31.90 -2.88
C CYS A 307 9.30 -32.39 -3.14
N LEU A 308 9.12 -33.59 -3.71
CA LEU A 308 7.81 -34.17 -3.98
C LEU A 308 7.05 -34.49 -2.68
N VAL A 309 7.72 -35.13 -1.71
CA VAL A 309 7.15 -35.44 -0.39
C VAL A 309 6.75 -34.17 0.35
N TYR A 310 7.57 -33.11 0.28
CA TYR A 310 7.26 -31.83 0.93
C TYR A 310 6.18 -31.01 0.21
N LEU A 311 6.09 -31.09 -1.12
CA LEU A 311 4.97 -30.50 -1.88
C LEU A 311 3.64 -31.19 -1.56
N MET A 312 3.64 -32.52 -1.39
CA MET A 312 2.46 -33.26 -0.94
C MET A 312 2.08 -32.91 0.50
N LEU A 313 3.06 -32.70 1.39
CA LEU A 313 2.83 -32.22 2.76
C LEU A 313 2.29 -30.77 2.80
N ALA A 314 2.81 -29.89 1.94
CA ALA A 314 2.35 -28.51 1.82
C ALA A 314 0.91 -28.44 1.25
N GLN A 315 0.60 -29.28 0.26
CA GLN A 315 -0.77 -29.43 -0.25
C GLN A 315 -1.72 -29.96 0.84
N ALA A 316 -1.28 -30.93 1.65
CA ALA A 316 -2.07 -31.46 2.77
C ALA A 316 -2.29 -30.41 3.88
N ASN A 317 -1.31 -29.58 4.19
CA ASN A 317 -1.48 -28.47 5.13
C ASN A 317 -2.39 -27.37 4.55
N LEU A 318 -2.25 -27.04 3.27
CA LEU A 318 -3.09 -26.05 2.58
C LEU A 318 -4.55 -26.54 2.47
N SER A 319 -4.77 -27.84 2.25
CA SER A 319 -6.12 -28.42 2.24
C SER A 319 -6.75 -28.44 3.63
N VAL A 320 -5.98 -28.66 4.69
CA VAL A 320 -6.46 -28.49 6.08
C VAL A 320 -6.78 -27.02 6.40
N ILE A 321 -5.98 -26.07 5.90
CA ILE A 321 -6.23 -24.62 6.05
C ILE A 321 -7.51 -24.19 5.30
N LEU A 322 -7.72 -24.69 4.08
CA LEU A 322 -8.82 -24.29 3.20
C LEU A 322 -10.12 -25.06 3.46
N ALA A 323 -10.05 -26.32 3.91
CA ALA A 323 -11.21 -27.20 4.11
C ALA A 323 -11.52 -27.52 5.58
N GLY A 324 -10.56 -27.38 6.51
CA GLY A 324 -10.69 -27.92 7.89
C GLY A 324 -10.55 -26.91 9.02
N GLY A 325 -10.12 -25.67 8.76
CA GLY A 325 -10.02 -24.63 9.77
C GLY A 325 -11.38 -24.09 10.17
N VAL A 326 -11.93 -24.56 11.28
CA VAL A 326 -13.14 -24.00 11.89
C VAL A 326 -12.73 -22.84 12.81
N GLY A 327 -13.16 -21.61 12.51
CA GLY A 327 -13.00 -20.47 13.40
C GLY A 327 -13.65 -20.72 14.77
N LYS A 328 -13.34 -19.89 15.77
CA LYS A 328 -13.82 -20.01 17.16
C LYS A 328 -15.36 -20.12 17.27
N ASN A 329 -16.07 -19.67 16.22
CA ASN A 329 -17.53 -19.65 16.10
C ASN A 329 -18.08 -20.58 15.00
N GLY A 330 -17.34 -21.60 14.53
CA GLY A 330 -17.86 -22.54 13.53
C GLY A 330 -17.64 -22.14 12.05
N SER A 331 -17.10 -20.95 11.77
CA SER A 331 -16.95 -20.41 10.41
C SER A 331 -15.73 -21.00 9.67
N THR A 332 -15.90 -21.45 8.43
CA THR A 332 -14.78 -21.86 7.57
C THR A 332 -14.04 -20.65 6.98
N VAL A 333 -12.73 -20.77 6.77
CA VAL A 333 -11.85 -19.70 6.27
C VAL A 333 -12.35 -19.08 4.95
N ALA A 334 -12.89 -19.92 4.05
CA ALA A 334 -13.40 -19.53 2.73
C ALA A 334 -14.67 -18.65 2.76
N GLY A 335 -15.38 -18.58 3.90
CA GLY A 335 -16.57 -17.76 4.08
C GLY A 335 -16.35 -16.45 4.85
N THR A 336 -15.10 -16.08 5.15
CA THR A 336 -14.82 -14.92 6.03
C THR A 336 -14.48 -13.66 5.23
N SER A 337 -15.15 -12.55 5.56
CA SER A 337 -14.79 -11.20 5.09
C SER A 337 -13.43 -10.73 5.60
N VAL A 338 -12.77 -11.51 6.47
CA VAL A 338 -11.45 -11.24 7.03
C VAL A 338 -10.35 -11.34 5.97
N LEU A 339 -10.43 -12.32 5.07
CA LEU A 339 -9.41 -12.53 4.03
C LEU A 339 -9.72 -11.86 2.69
N SER A 340 -10.95 -11.37 2.49
CA SER A 340 -11.32 -10.74 1.22
C SER A 340 -10.40 -9.60 0.76
N PRO A 341 -9.76 -8.79 1.64
CA PRO A 341 -8.81 -7.77 1.21
C PRO A 341 -7.55 -8.32 0.51
N VAL A 342 -7.25 -9.62 0.56
CA VAL A 342 -6.11 -10.19 -0.19
C VAL A 342 -6.31 -10.11 -1.71
N ILE A 343 -7.55 -10.25 -2.18
CA ILE A 343 -7.84 -10.34 -3.61
C ILE A 343 -7.57 -8.99 -4.31
N PRO A 344 -8.09 -7.85 -3.83
CA PRO A 344 -7.85 -6.55 -4.47
C PRO A 344 -6.37 -6.16 -4.53
N ILE A 345 -5.57 -6.41 -3.48
CA ILE A 345 -4.14 -6.09 -3.52
C ILE A 345 -3.37 -7.00 -4.48
N LEU A 346 -3.71 -8.30 -4.55
CA LEU A 346 -3.13 -9.21 -5.53
C LEU A 346 -3.48 -8.84 -6.97
N LEU A 347 -4.69 -8.31 -7.21
CA LEU A 347 -5.11 -7.77 -8.51
C LEU A 347 -4.30 -6.52 -8.93
N VAL A 348 -3.56 -5.88 -8.02
CA VAL A 348 -2.63 -4.80 -8.36
C VAL A 348 -1.21 -5.36 -8.53
N VAL A 349 -0.70 -6.07 -7.53
CA VAL A 349 0.70 -6.51 -7.47
C VAL A 349 1.02 -7.57 -8.53
N MET A 350 0.13 -8.54 -8.75
CA MET A 350 0.38 -9.62 -9.70
C MET A 350 0.41 -9.13 -11.15
N PRO A 351 -0.58 -8.35 -11.65
CA PRO A 351 -0.47 -7.76 -12.97
C PRO A 351 0.74 -6.84 -13.09
N ALA A 352 1.07 -6.04 -12.07
CA ALA A 352 2.26 -5.19 -12.11
C ALA A 352 3.56 -6.00 -12.30
N PHE A 353 3.68 -7.16 -11.65
CA PHE A 353 4.84 -8.03 -11.82
C PHE A 353 4.84 -8.73 -13.19
N ILE A 354 3.68 -9.23 -13.64
CA ILE A 354 3.56 -9.91 -14.93
C ILE A 354 3.87 -8.95 -16.08
N ILE A 355 3.31 -7.73 -16.03
CA ILE A 355 3.51 -6.70 -17.05
C ILE A 355 4.98 -6.29 -17.14
N TYR A 356 5.65 -6.11 -15.99
CA TYR A 356 7.09 -5.92 -15.95
C TYR A 356 7.83 -7.10 -16.63
N LYS A 357 7.53 -8.35 -16.27
CA LYS A 357 8.27 -9.51 -16.79
C LYS A 357 7.98 -9.87 -18.25
N LYS A 358 6.85 -9.45 -18.80
CA LYS A 358 6.42 -9.79 -20.17
C LYS A 358 6.49 -8.65 -21.17
N SER A 359 6.77 -7.42 -20.74
CA SER A 359 6.86 -6.27 -21.63
C SER A 359 7.93 -6.47 -22.70
N GLU A 360 7.53 -6.40 -23.97
CA GLU A 360 8.45 -6.45 -25.12
C GLU A 360 9.21 -5.13 -25.27
N GLN A 361 8.62 -4.02 -24.82
CA GLN A 361 9.22 -2.68 -24.88
C GLN A 361 10.01 -2.33 -23.62
N ALA A 362 10.15 -3.27 -22.67
CA ALA A 362 10.80 -3.06 -21.38
C ALA A 362 10.31 -1.77 -20.70
N ILE A 363 8.99 -1.56 -20.68
CA ILE A 363 8.39 -0.28 -20.28
C ILE A 363 8.73 0.10 -18.83
N TYR A 364 8.88 -0.90 -17.96
CA TYR A 364 9.26 -0.66 -16.58
C TYR A 364 10.73 -0.26 -16.47
N GLU A 365 11.64 -0.87 -17.24
CA GLU A 365 13.08 -0.54 -17.20
C GLU A 365 13.42 0.80 -17.86
N THR A 366 12.61 1.22 -18.84
CA THR A 366 12.75 2.48 -19.56
C THR A 366 12.02 3.63 -18.87
N HIS A 367 10.85 3.38 -18.29
CA HIS A 367 10.01 4.38 -17.62
C HIS A 367 9.56 3.94 -16.21
N PRO A 368 10.51 3.60 -15.30
CA PRO A 368 10.19 3.02 -14.00
C PRO A 368 9.37 3.94 -13.10
N VAL A 369 9.66 5.24 -13.06
CA VAL A 369 8.90 6.19 -12.22
C VAL A 369 7.46 6.27 -12.68
N LEU A 370 7.23 6.45 -13.99
CA LEU A 370 5.87 6.50 -14.56
C LEU A 370 5.08 5.22 -14.25
N TYR A 371 5.75 4.07 -14.36
CA TYR A 371 5.18 2.77 -14.05
C TYR A 371 4.78 2.65 -12.56
N ILE A 372 5.70 2.97 -11.64
CA ILE A 372 5.42 2.93 -10.20
C ILE A 372 4.33 3.93 -9.81
N LEU A 373 4.32 5.14 -10.37
CA LEU A 373 3.25 6.10 -10.13
C LEU A 373 1.89 5.54 -10.58
N THR A 374 1.83 4.92 -11.76
CA THR A 374 0.57 4.36 -12.29
C THR A 374 0.02 3.26 -11.39
N PHE A 375 0.80 2.21 -11.12
CA PHE A 375 0.34 1.11 -10.27
C PHE A 375 0.24 1.49 -8.79
N GLY A 376 1.05 2.45 -8.35
CA GLY A 376 1.01 2.95 -6.98
C GLY A 376 -0.25 3.76 -6.70
N LEU A 377 -0.73 4.57 -7.65
CA LEU A 377 -2.02 5.25 -7.51
C LEU A 377 -3.20 4.26 -7.51
N VAL A 378 -3.10 3.14 -8.24
CA VAL A 378 -4.08 2.04 -8.15
C VAL A 378 -4.05 1.45 -6.73
N ALA A 379 -2.87 1.15 -6.20
CA ALA A 379 -2.71 0.61 -4.84
C ALA A 379 -3.22 1.60 -3.77
N ALA A 380 -2.96 2.89 -3.92
CA ALA A 380 -3.46 3.94 -3.04
C ALA A 380 -4.99 3.98 -3.05
N LYS A 381 -5.64 3.94 -4.22
CA LYS A 381 -7.11 3.89 -4.32
C LYS A 381 -7.68 2.64 -3.66
N VAL A 382 -7.08 1.47 -3.92
CA VAL A 382 -7.48 0.20 -3.30
C VAL A 382 -7.37 0.28 -1.77
N THR A 383 -6.33 0.95 -1.24
CA THR A 383 -6.18 1.22 0.19
C THR A 383 -7.27 2.16 0.73
N ASN A 384 -7.60 3.23 0.01
CA ASN A 384 -8.67 4.16 0.41
C ASN A 384 -10.04 3.46 0.48
N ARG A 385 -10.30 2.49 -0.40
CA ARG A 385 -11.51 1.66 -0.34
C ARG A 385 -11.52 0.73 0.86
N LEU A 386 -10.36 0.21 1.27
CA LEU A 386 -10.22 -0.60 2.47
C LEU A 386 -10.47 0.22 3.75
N VAL A 387 -9.96 1.45 3.82
CA VAL A 387 -10.26 2.41 4.90
C VAL A 387 -11.77 2.66 4.98
N VAL A 388 -12.42 2.96 3.86
CA VAL A 388 -13.89 3.15 3.81
C VAL A 388 -14.63 1.90 4.28
N ALA A 389 -14.22 0.71 3.81
CA ALA A 389 -14.84 -0.55 4.19
C ALA A 389 -14.72 -0.81 5.71
N HIS A 390 -13.57 -0.47 6.30
CA HIS A 390 -13.34 -0.54 7.74
C HIS A 390 -14.30 0.37 8.51
N MET A 391 -14.31 1.66 8.18
CA MET A 391 -15.08 2.67 8.92
C MET A 391 -16.59 2.49 8.77
N THR A 392 -17.03 1.99 7.62
CA THR A 392 -18.45 1.67 7.36
C THR A 392 -18.84 0.26 7.81
N LYS A 393 -17.91 -0.53 8.35
CA LYS A 393 -18.07 -1.95 8.69
C LYS A 393 -18.77 -2.72 7.56
N SER A 394 -18.32 -2.51 6.33
CA SER A 394 -18.82 -3.15 5.11
C SER A 394 -17.77 -4.05 4.50
N GLU A 395 -18.19 -4.96 3.63
CA GLU A 395 -17.22 -5.75 2.87
C GLU A 395 -16.54 -4.86 1.83
N MET A 396 -15.26 -5.12 1.60
CA MET A 396 -14.52 -4.48 0.53
C MET A 396 -15.00 -5.03 -0.82
N GLN A 397 -15.44 -4.14 -1.71
CA GLN A 397 -15.81 -4.50 -3.07
C GLN A 397 -14.58 -4.93 -3.87
N MET A 398 -14.66 -6.08 -4.55
CA MET A 398 -13.52 -6.67 -5.27
C MET A 398 -13.13 -5.91 -6.54
N TRP A 399 -14.12 -5.44 -7.29
CA TRP A 399 -13.91 -4.76 -8.57
C TRP A 399 -13.73 -3.26 -8.38
N ASP A 400 -12.82 -2.68 -9.16
CA ASP A 400 -12.57 -1.24 -9.18
C ASP A 400 -12.23 -0.75 -10.60
N TYR A 401 -12.67 0.46 -10.92
CA TYR A 401 -12.36 1.08 -12.21
C TYR A 401 -10.89 1.45 -12.38
N SER A 402 -10.12 1.62 -11.30
CA SER A 402 -8.66 1.87 -11.40
C SER A 402 -7.91 0.71 -12.03
N LEU A 403 -8.45 -0.50 -12.01
CA LEU A 403 -7.85 -1.69 -12.63
C LEU A 403 -7.97 -1.71 -14.16
N VAL A 404 -8.76 -0.82 -14.76
CA VAL A 404 -8.91 -0.74 -16.23
C VAL A 404 -7.57 -0.44 -16.91
N GLY A 405 -6.77 0.49 -16.37
CA GLY A 405 -5.44 0.81 -16.91
C GLY A 405 -4.49 -0.39 -16.92
N PRO A 406 -4.23 -1.03 -15.76
CA PRO A 406 -3.49 -2.29 -15.67
C PRO A 406 -4.03 -3.40 -16.58
N ALA A 407 -5.36 -3.55 -16.69
CA ALA A 407 -5.97 -4.54 -17.56
C ALA A 407 -5.66 -4.24 -19.04
N LEU A 408 -5.74 -2.99 -19.48
CA LEU A 408 -5.38 -2.58 -20.84
C LEU A 408 -3.92 -2.90 -21.16
N LEU A 409 -2.99 -2.63 -20.24
CA LEU A 409 -1.58 -3.01 -20.41
C LEU A 409 -1.41 -4.53 -20.51
N PHE A 410 -2.04 -5.29 -19.61
CA PHE A 410 -1.97 -6.75 -19.61
C PHE A 410 -2.50 -7.35 -20.92
N PHE A 411 -3.68 -6.89 -21.37
CA PHE A 411 -4.26 -7.37 -22.62
C PHE A 411 -3.45 -6.92 -23.84
N ASN A 412 -2.91 -5.69 -23.84
CA ASN A 412 -2.04 -5.22 -24.92
C ASN A 412 -0.83 -6.15 -25.11
N GLN A 413 -0.16 -6.55 -24.02
CA GLN A 413 0.94 -7.53 -24.07
C GLN A 413 0.48 -8.91 -24.51
N TYR A 414 -0.71 -9.35 -24.08
CA TYR A 414 -1.27 -10.65 -24.49
C TYR A 414 -1.52 -10.72 -26.00
N PHE A 415 -1.89 -9.60 -26.62
CA PHE A 415 -2.12 -9.47 -28.06
C PHE A 415 -0.91 -8.90 -28.82
N ASN A 416 0.31 -9.30 -28.44
CA ASN A 416 1.57 -8.95 -29.10
C ASN A 416 1.80 -7.43 -29.26
N THR A 417 1.42 -6.64 -28.25
CA THR A 417 1.76 -5.23 -28.14
C THR A 417 1.30 -4.39 -29.35
N PHE A 418 0.01 -4.52 -29.71
CA PHE A 418 -0.56 -3.82 -30.87
C PHE A 418 -0.57 -2.28 -30.73
N ILE A 419 -0.64 -1.76 -29.50
CA ILE A 419 -0.43 -0.33 -29.17
C ILE A 419 0.90 -0.20 -28.44
N ASN A 420 1.59 0.93 -28.67
CA ASN A 420 2.77 1.31 -27.90
C ASN A 420 2.46 1.33 -26.38
N GLU A 421 3.15 0.50 -25.61
CA GLU A 421 2.92 0.33 -24.18
C GLU A 421 3.09 1.66 -23.43
N TYR A 422 4.02 2.53 -23.87
CA TYR A 422 4.27 3.83 -23.25
C TYR A 422 3.03 4.74 -23.30
N VAL A 423 2.32 4.72 -24.43
CA VAL A 423 1.08 5.48 -24.60
C VAL A 423 -0.01 4.90 -23.70
N VAL A 424 -0.15 3.56 -23.68
CA VAL A 424 -1.14 2.88 -22.82
C VAL A 424 -0.84 3.19 -21.33
N LEU A 425 0.42 3.24 -20.94
CA LEU A 425 0.82 3.56 -19.57
C LEU A 425 0.46 4.99 -19.17
N TRP A 426 0.68 5.98 -20.03
CA TRP A 426 0.22 7.35 -19.79
C TRP A 426 -1.30 7.45 -19.69
N LEU A 427 -2.02 6.77 -20.57
CA LEU A 427 -3.48 6.70 -20.51
C LEU A 427 -3.94 6.04 -19.21
N ALA A 428 -3.27 4.98 -18.77
CA ALA A 428 -3.54 4.31 -17.50
C ALA A 428 -3.27 5.24 -16.31
N LEU A 429 -2.18 6.01 -16.32
CA LEU A 429 -1.89 7.01 -15.28
C LEU A 429 -2.98 8.08 -15.21
N ILE A 430 -3.34 8.67 -16.35
CA ILE A 430 -4.38 9.71 -16.40
C ILE A 430 -5.71 9.16 -15.92
N TRP A 431 -6.06 7.94 -16.34
CA TRP A 431 -7.28 7.27 -15.92
C TRP A 431 -7.32 7.06 -14.40
N VAL A 432 -6.29 6.45 -13.81
CA VAL A 432 -6.28 6.19 -12.36
C VAL A 432 -6.26 7.49 -11.55
N LEU A 433 -5.56 8.52 -12.03
CA LEU A 433 -5.54 9.83 -11.36
C LEU A 433 -6.94 10.45 -11.32
N LEU A 434 -7.64 10.49 -12.46
CA LEU A 434 -9.01 11.02 -12.54
C LEU A 434 -9.99 10.20 -11.70
N ASP A 435 -9.92 8.88 -11.81
CA ASP A 435 -10.78 7.96 -11.07
C ASP A 435 -10.57 8.04 -9.54
N LEU A 436 -9.32 8.17 -9.09
CA LEU A 436 -9.00 8.40 -7.68
C LEU A 436 -9.49 9.77 -7.18
N LEU A 437 -9.26 10.85 -7.94
CA LEU A 437 -9.75 12.19 -7.59
C LEU A 437 -11.27 12.22 -7.49
N VAL A 438 -11.97 11.68 -8.49
CA VAL A 438 -13.44 11.60 -8.49
C VAL A 438 -13.93 10.77 -7.31
N TYR A 439 -13.30 9.62 -7.04
CA TYR A 439 -13.64 8.78 -5.90
C TYR A 439 -13.49 9.54 -4.57
N CYS A 440 -12.34 10.15 -4.31
CA CYS A 440 -12.07 10.89 -3.08
C CYS A 440 -13.02 12.07 -2.90
N CYS A 441 -13.23 12.89 -3.94
CA CYS A 441 -14.15 14.03 -3.88
C CYS A 441 -15.57 13.58 -3.55
N ARG A 442 -16.07 12.53 -4.22
CA ARG A 442 -17.44 12.05 -4.03
C ARG A 442 -17.66 11.41 -2.66
N VAL A 443 -16.74 10.56 -2.21
CA VAL A 443 -16.81 9.97 -0.86
C VAL A 443 -16.80 11.06 0.21
N CYS A 444 -15.90 12.05 0.09
CA CYS A 444 -15.86 13.17 1.02
C CYS A 444 -17.16 13.99 1.00
N GLN A 445 -17.71 14.29 -0.18
CA GLN A 445 -18.98 15.03 -0.32
C GLN A 445 -20.17 14.27 0.27
N GLU A 446 -20.30 12.97 0.00
CA GLU A 446 -21.37 12.13 0.54
C GLU A 446 -21.30 12.05 2.08
N ILE A 447 -20.09 11.92 2.64
CA ILE A 447 -19.89 11.93 4.10
C ILE A 447 -20.14 13.33 4.70
N CYS A 448 -19.67 14.41 4.06
CA CYS A 448 -19.92 15.79 4.50
C CYS A 448 -21.43 16.08 4.55
N ALA A 449 -22.16 15.69 3.52
CA ALA A 449 -23.61 15.87 3.44
C ALA A 449 -24.34 15.09 4.55
N TYR A 450 -23.89 13.86 4.83
CA TYR A 450 -24.48 13.02 5.88
C TYR A 450 -24.18 13.55 7.30
N LEU A 451 -22.94 13.92 7.58
CA LEU A 451 -22.48 14.40 8.90
C LEU A 451 -22.75 15.90 9.12
N ARG A 452 -23.21 16.63 8.09
CA ARG A 452 -23.42 18.09 8.09
C ARG A 452 -22.18 18.89 8.49
N ILE A 453 -21.04 18.49 7.94
CA ILE A 453 -19.74 19.16 8.16
C ILE A 453 -19.18 19.69 6.84
N GLU A 454 -18.36 20.72 6.91
CA GLU A 454 -17.60 21.24 5.77
C GLU A 454 -16.19 20.61 5.77
N LEU A 455 -15.73 20.16 4.60
CA LEU A 455 -14.47 19.42 4.48
C LEU A 455 -13.25 20.25 4.92
N PHE A 456 -13.20 21.55 4.58
CA PHE A 456 -12.04 22.43 4.78
C PHE A 456 -12.33 23.65 5.65
N ARG A 457 -13.45 23.66 6.39
CA ARG A 457 -13.85 24.81 7.21
C ARG A 457 -14.39 24.34 8.55
N ILE A 458 -14.03 25.08 9.60
CA ILE A 458 -14.55 24.86 10.95
C ILE A 458 -15.64 25.90 11.22
N PRO A 459 -16.89 25.49 11.51
CA PRO A 459 -18.00 26.43 11.68
C PRO A 459 -17.90 27.28 12.96
N TYR A 460 -17.27 26.78 14.02
CA TYR A 460 -17.10 27.51 15.28
C TYR A 460 -15.73 27.19 15.93
N PRO A 461 -14.66 27.94 15.63
CA PRO A 461 -13.34 27.68 16.20
C PRO A 461 -13.37 27.79 17.74
N GLY A 462 -13.06 26.70 18.44
CA GLY A 462 -12.99 26.67 19.91
C GLY A 462 -14.34 26.58 20.65
N GLY A 463 -15.43 26.23 19.95
CA GLY A 463 -16.71 25.92 20.58
C GLY A 463 -16.74 24.53 21.25
N PRO A 464 -17.72 24.25 22.13
CA PRO A 464 -17.90 22.91 22.70
C PRO A 464 -18.10 21.86 21.60
N GLN A 465 -17.54 20.66 21.78
CA GLN A 465 -17.75 19.52 20.88
C GLN A 465 -19.25 19.28 20.72
N ARG A 466 -19.82 19.61 19.56
CA ARG A 466 -21.19 19.22 19.24
C ARG A 466 -21.17 17.74 18.87
N PRO A 467 -21.99 16.88 19.52
CA PRO A 467 -22.19 15.52 19.05
C PRO A 467 -22.64 15.55 17.59
N TYR A 468 -22.17 14.59 16.79
CA TYR A 468 -22.69 14.38 15.44
C TYR A 468 -24.18 14.07 15.54
N GLU A 469 -25.04 14.99 15.07
CA GLU A 469 -26.46 14.69 14.89
C GLU A 469 -26.62 14.10 13.49
N PRO A 470 -26.82 12.78 13.34
CA PRO A 470 -27.16 12.21 12.05
C PRO A 470 -28.45 12.87 11.55
N ALA A 471 -28.56 13.06 10.23
CA ALA A 471 -29.81 13.52 9.67
C ALA A 471 -30.95 12.60 10.14
N SER A 472 -31.90 13.14 10.91
CA SER A 472 -33.19 12.50 11.13
C SER A 472 -33.92 12.52 9.79
N LEU A 473 -33.80 11.41 9.05
CA LEU A 473 -34.63 11.17 7.88
C LEU A 473 -36.03 10.88 8.40
N ASN A 474 -36.82 11.93 8.63
CA ASN A 474 -38.27 11.79 8.51
C ASN A 474 -38.53 11.39 7.07
N GLU A 475 -39.29 10.32 6.86
CA GLU A 475 -39.73 9.77 5.56
C GLU A 475 -40.48 10.78 4.64
N LYS A 476 -40.58 12.06 5.03
CA LYS A 476 -41.24 13.13 4.29
C LYS A 476 -40.33 13.88 3.30
N ASN A 477 -39.01 13.70 3.34
CA ASN A 477 -38.09 14.50 2.51
C ASN A 477 -37.84 13.94 1.09
N ASP A 478 -38.31 12.73 0.79
CA ASP A 478 -38.23 12.19 -0.58
C ASP A 478 -39.27 12.83 -1.53
N GLU A 479 -40.37 13.39 -1.01
CA GLU A 479 -41.33 14.16 -1.83
C GLU A 479 -40.83 15.58 -2.15
N ASP A 480 -40.11 16.23 -1.22
CA ASP A 480 -39.63 17.62 -1.40
C ASP A 480 -38.45 17.73 -2.39
N MET A 481 -37.58 16.71 -2.45
CA MET A 481 -36.44 16.73 -3.39
C MET A 481 -36.86 16.34 -4.82
N THR A 482 -37.99 15.64 -4.96
CA THR A 482 -38.58 15.31 -6.27
C THR A 482 -39.36 16.49 -6.86
N THR A 483 -39.99 17.31 -6.01
CA THR A 483 -40.72 18.52 -6.42
C THR A 483 -39.82 19.71 -6.75
N LEU A 484 -38.65 19.85 -6.10
CA LEU A 484 -37.66 20.88 -6.46
C LEU A 484 -37.00 20.65 -7.84
N LEU A 485 -37.01 19.41 -8.35
CA LEU A 485 -36.47 19.05 -9.66
C LEU A 485 -37.52 19.02 -10.79
N GLN A 486 -38.80 19.29 -10.48
CA GLN A 486 -39.88 19.39 -11.47
C GLN A 486 -40.27 20.84 -11.80
N ASN A 487 -39.76 21.83 -11.06
CA ASN A 487 -40.14 23.24 -11.23
C ASN A 487 -39.07 24.12 -11.91
N GLU A 488 -38.04 23.54 -12.54
CA GLU A 488 -37.04 24.29 -13.33
C GLU A 488 -37.21 24.15 -14.86
N ASP A 489 -38.37 23.69 -15.34
CA ASP A 489 -38.74 23.77 -16.76
C ASP A 489 -40.00 24.64 -16.93
N ILE A 490 -39.83 25.98 -16.83
CA ILE A 490 -40.64 26.99 -17.55
C ILE A 490 -39.73 28.12 -18.00
#